data_AF-A0A9D6RKK1-F1
#
_entry.id   AF-A0A9D6RKK1-F1
#
_cell.length_a   1.000
_cell.length_b   1.000
_cell.length_c   1.000
_cell.angle_alpha   90.00
_cell.angle_beta   90.00
_cell.angle_gamma   90.00
#
_symmetry.space_group_name_H-M   'P 1'
#
loop_
_entity.id
_entity.type
_entity.pdbx_description
1 polymer ?
#
loop_
_entity_poly.entity_id
_entity_poly.type
_entity_poly.pdbx_seq_one_letter_code
_entity_poly.pdbx_strand_id
1 'polypeptide(L)'
;MKRTTITLPDDLADIVAMEARRQGTSVSGLIQQLVRQSLMGTPERRRQIPWAGIFHDSEMIAGDQVEQALAESWPDEIDRDR
;
A
#
# COMPACT_ATOMS: atom_id res chain seq x y z
N MET A 1 14.12 16.05 -9.67
CA MET A 1 14.41 14.60 -9.60
C MET A 1 15.42 14.37 -8.49
N LYS A 2 15.27 13.31 -7.68
CA LYS A 2 16.29 12.88 -6.72
C LYS A 2 17.11 11.74 -7.35
N ARG A 3 18.43 11.76 -7.19
CA ARG A 3 19.33 10.71 -7.68
C ARG A 3 19.54 9.69 -6.57
N THR A 4 19.30 8.42 -6.88
CA THR A 4 19.59 7.29 -5.99
C THR A 4 20.59 6.39 -6.71
N THR A 5 21.70 6.08 -6.04
CA THR A 5 22.68 5.10 -6.52
C THR A 5 22.42 3.77 -5.82
N ILE A 6 22.32 2.70 -6.59
CA ILE A 6 22.16 1.33 -6.07
C ILE A 6 23.31 0.47 -6.60
N THR A 7 23.82 -0.43 -5.77
CA THR A 7 24.75 -1.46 -6.20
C THR A 7 23.94 -2.68 -6.62
N LEU A 8 24.23 -3.20 -7.80
CA LEU A 8 23.58 -4.38 -8.37
C LEU A 8 24.65 -5.46 -8.59
N PRO A 9 24.33 -6.74 -8.39
CA PRO A 9 25.14 -7.84 -8.91
C PRO A 9 25.36 -7.69 -10.42
N ASP A 10 26.55 -8.05 -10.90
CA ASP A 10 26.95 -7.83 -12.30
C ASP A 10 26.03 -8.56 -13.28
N ASP A 11 25.65 -9.81 -12.95
CA ASP A 11 24.71 -10.62 -13.73
C ASP A 11 23.35 -9.93 -13.88
N LEU A 12 22.86 -9.31 -12.80
CA LEU A 12 21.58 -8.62 -12.79
C LEU A 12 21.66 -7.29 -13.54
N ALA A 13 22.79 -6.60 -13.47
CA ALA A 13 23.03 -5.39 -14.25
C ALA A 13 23.02 -5.68 -15.77
N ASP A 14 23.62 -6.78 -16.20
CA ASP A 14 23.63 -7.22 -17.59
C ASP A 14 22.22 -7.56 -18.10
N ILE A 15 21.44 -8.29 -17.29
CA ILE A 15 20.04 -8.62 -17.61
C ILE A 15 19.21 -7.34 -17.78
N VAL A 16 19.34 -6.38 -16.86
CA VAL A 16 18.62 -5.11 -16.91
C VAL A 16 19.02 -4.29 -18.15
N ALA A 17 20.31 -4.24 -18.48
CA ALA A 17 20.80 -3.53 -19.66
C ALA A 17 20.29 -4.16 -20.96
N MET A 18 20.27 -5.49 -21.04
CA MET A 18 19.74 -6.23 -22.18
C MET A 18 18.24 -5.96 -22.36
N GLU A 19 17.46 -6.02 -21.28
CA GLU A 19 16.01 -5.78 -21.35
C GLU A 19 15.69 -4.32 -21.70
N ALA A 20 16.48 -3.36 -21.20
CA ALA A 20 16.33 -1.95 -21.57
C ALA A 20 16.55 -1.73 -23.08
N ARG A 21 17.59 -2.38 -23.65
CA ARG A 21 17.84 -2.37 -25.10
C ARG A 21 16.71 -3.02 -25.88
N ARG A 22 16.21 -4.17 -25.42
CA ARG A 22 15.10 -4.89 -26.06
C ARG A 22 13.82 -4.07 -26.12
N GLN A 23 13.54 -3.29 -25.08
CA GLN A 23 12.37 -2.40 -25.01
C GLN A 23 12.61 -1.01 -25.61
N GLY A 24 13.81 -0.72 -26.12
CA GLY A 24 14.16 0.59 -26.68
C GLY A 24 14.11 1.73 -25.65
N THR A 25 14.33 1.44 -24.37
CA THR A 25 14.27 2.43 -23.28
C THR A 25 15.61 2.55 -22.56
N SER A 26 15.76 3.59 -21.73
CA SER A 26 16.92 3.73 -20.87
C SER A 26 16.83 2.80 -19.66
N VAL A 27 17.97 2.37 -19.10
CA VAL A 27 18.01 1.56 -17.87
C VAL A 27 17.23 2.23 -16.74
N SER A 28 17.43 3.54 -16.53
CA SER A 28 16.69 4.31 -15.54
C SER A 28 15.18 4.33 -15.80
N GLY A 29 14.78 4.40 -17.08
CA GLY A 29 13.37 4.35 -17.49
C GLY A 29 12.74 2.99 -17.21
N LEU A 30 13.45 1.90 -17.54
CA LEU A 30 13.03 0.55 -17.22
C LEU A 30 12.88 0.34 -15.71
N ILE A 31 13.90 0.73 -14.93
CA ILE A 31 13.86 0.64 -13.47
C ILE A 31 12.70 1.45 -12.90
N GLN A 32 12.47 2.66 -13.38
CA GLN A 32 11.34 3.49 -12.94
C GLN A 32 10.00 2.80 -13.23
N GLN A 33 9.84 2.22 -14.42
CA GLN A 33 8.63 1.49 -14.79
C GLN A 33 8.41 0.26 -13.89
N LEU A 34 9.44 -0.55 -13.66
CA LEU A 34 9.37 -1.74 -12.80
C LEU A 34 9.11 -1.37 -11.34
N VAL A 35 9.73 -0.31 -10.83
CA VAL A 35 9.48 0.21 -9.47
C VAL A 35 8.05 0.72 -9.35
N ARG A 36 7.54 1.45 -10.36
CA ARG A 36 6.13 1.86 -10.38
C ARG A 36 5.20 0.67 -10.47
N GLN A 37 5.47 -0.32 -11.30
CA GLN A 37 4.63 -1.52 -11.41
C GLN A 37 4.65 -2.36 -10.14
N SER A 38 5.79 -2.52 -9.49
CA SER A 38 5.89 -3.29 -8.24
C SER A 38 5.28 -2.57 -7.04
N LEU A 39 5.45 -1.25 -6.94
CA LEU A 39 4.94 -0.46 -5.81
C LEU A 39 3.51 0.06 -6.02
N MET A 40 3.12 0.38 -7.26
CA MET A 40 1.77 0.84 -7.61
C MET A 40 0.87 -0.30 -8.11
N GLY A 41 1.42 -1.48 -8.39
CA GLY A 41 0.68 -2.69 -8.74
C GLY A 41 -0.03 -3.37 -7.56
N THR A 42 -0.19 -2.70 -6.43
CA THR A 42 -1.25 -3.07 -5.48
C THR A 42 -1.91 -1.84 -4.86
N PRO A 43 -2.95 -1.30 -5.51
CA PRO A 43 -4.02 -0.59 -4.80
C PRO A 43 -4.87 -1.57 -3.95
N GLU A 44 -4.65 -2.88 -4.06
CA GLU A 44 -5.59 -3.92 -3.62
C GLU A 44 -5.03 -5.01 -2.71
N ARG A 45 -3.75 -4.96 -2.30
CA ARG A 45 -3.36 -5.66 -1.07
C ARG A 45 -3.68 -4.74 0.08
N ARG A 46 -4.97 -4.74 0.47
CA ARG A 46 -5.30 -4.60 1.90
C ARG A 46 -4.24 -5.41 2.64
N ARG A 47 -3.44 -4.75 3.47
CA ARG A 47 -2.49 -5.40 4.37
C ARG A 47 -3.25 -6.56 5.01
N GLN A 48 -2.92 -7.80 4.68
CA GLN A 48 -3.51 -8.95 5.35
C GLN A 48 -2.93 -8.93 6.75
N ILE A 49 -3.68 -8.33 7.67
CA ILE A 49 -3.39 -8.39 9.09
C ILE A 49 -3.79 -9.82 9.49
N PRO A 50 -2.85 -10.70 9.90
CA PRO A 50 -3.15 -12.12 10.11
C PRO A 50 -4.11 -12.40 11.28
N TRP A 51 -4.53 -11.35 11.97
CA TRP A 51 -5.44 -11.34 13.11
C TRP A 51 -6.72 -10.52 12.84
N ALA A 52 -6.88 -9.97 11.63
CA ALA A 52 -8.17 -9.42 11.21
C ALA A 52 -9.17 -10.56 11.03
N GLY A 53 -10.29 -10.52 11.76
CA GLY A 53 -11.33 -11.55 11.71
C GLY A 53 -11.21 -12.70 12.72
N ILE A 54 -10.31 -12.61 13.72
CA ILE A 54 -10.27 -13.58 14.84
C ILE A 54 -11.57 -13.53 15.66
N PHE A 55 -12.25 -12.38 15.66
CA PHE A 55 -13.53 -12.20 16.31
C PHE A 55 -14.60 -11.98 15.24
N HIS A 56 -15.61 -12.85 15.21
CA HIS A 56 -16.85 -12.63 14.47
C HIS A 56 -17.88 -12.16 15.48
N ASP A 57 -17.95 -10.84 15.67
CA ASP A 57 -19.04 -10.20 16.38
C ASP A 57 -19.96 -9.56 15.34
N SER A 58 -21.25 -9.93 15.36
CA SER A 58 -22.25 -9.39 14.44
C SER A 58 -22.51 -7.89 14.63
N GLU A 59 -22.05 -7.33 15.75
CA GLU A 59 -22.13 -5.91 16.08
C GLU A 59 -20.82 -5.16 15.81
N MET A 60 -19.82 -5.82 15.19
CA MET A 60 -18.51 -5.20 14.97
C MET A 60 -18.57 -4.11 13.90
N ILE A 61 -18.28 -2.88 14.29
CA ILE A 61 -18.28 -1.71 13.41
C ILE A 61 -16.93 -1.59 12.72
N ALA A 62 -16.93 -1.48 11.39
CA ALA A 62 -15.71 -1.32 10.62
C ALA A 62 -15.03 0.02 10.97
N GLY A 63 -13.70 0.05 10.96
CA GLY A 63 -12.91 1.22 11.38
C GLY A 63 -13.23 2.52 10.64
N ASP A 64 -13.71 2.43 9.41
CA ASP A 64 -14.16 3.55 8.58
C ASP A 64 -15.58 4.04 8.90
N GLN A 65 -16.35 3.26 9.67
CA GLN A 65 -17.71 3.56 10.10
C GLN A 65 -17.79 3.99 11.58
N VAL A 66 -16.65 4.00 12.29
CA VAL A 66 -16.57 4.33 13.72
C VAL A 66 -17.11 5.73 14.02
N GLU A 67 -16.74 6.73 13.23
CA GLU A 67 -17.22 8.12 13.43
C GLU A 67 -18.75 8.23 13.30
N GLN A 68 -19.33 7.54 12.32
CA GLN A 68 -20.78 7.53 12.13
C GLN A 68 -21.49 6.81 13.27
N ALA A 69 -20.97 5.66 13.69
CA ALA A 69 -21.52 4.89 14.80
C ALA A 69 -21.47 5.64 16.13
N LEU A 70 -20.36 6.35 16.40
CA LEU A 70 -20.23 7.22 17.58
C LEU A 70 -21.23 8.36 17.52
N ALA A 71 -21.43 8.99 16.36
CA ALA A 71 -22.42 10.06 16.21
C ALA A 71 -23.87 9.59 16.44
N GLU A 72 -24.20 8.34 16.10
CA GLU A 72 -25.54 7.77 16.27
C GLU A 72 -25.82 7.27 17.70
N SER A 73 -24.79 6.83 18.44
CA SER A 73 -24.94 6.17 19.75
C SER A 73 -24.51 7.00 20.96
N TRP A 74 -23.64 8.00 20.78
CA TRP A 74 -23.10 8.84 21.84
C TRP A 74 -23.91 10.10 22.23
N PRO A 75 -24.94 10.60 21.51
CA PRO A 75 -25.61 11.85 21.87
C PRO A 75 -26.20 11.90 23.29
N ASP A 76 -26.56 10.75 23.87
CA ASP A 76 -27.22 10.68 25.18
C ASP A 76 -26.26 10.69 26.38
N GLU A 77 -24.95 10.47 26.19
CA GLU A 77 -24.00 10.37 27.31
C GLU A 77 -23.31 11.70 27.66
N ILE A 78 -23.24 12.65 26.72
CA ILE A 78 -22.64 13.98 26.97
C ILE A 78 -23.57 14.88 27.80
N ASP A 79 -24.89 14.64 27.79
CA ASP A 79 -25.86 15.46 28.52
C ASP A 79 -26.09 15.02 29.98
N ARG A 80 -25.53 13.88 30.41
CA ARG A 80 -25.62 13.40 31.81
C ARG A 80 -24.66 14.07 32.78
N ASP A 81 -23.59 14.68 32.29
CA ASP A 81 -22.51 15.26 33.11
C ASP A 81 -22.47 16.80 33.09
N ARG A 82 -23.59 17.46 32.78
CA ARG A 82 -23.73 18.92 32.82
C ARG A 82 -24.76 19.39 33.85
#